data_AF-A0A538UBM2-F1
#
_entry.id   AF-A0A538UBM2-F1
#
_cell.length_a   1.000
_cell.length_b   1.000
_cell.length_c   1.000
_cell.angle_alpha   90.00
_cell.angle_beta   90.00
_cell.angle_gamma   90.00
#
_symmetry.space_group_name_H-M   'P 1'
#
loop_
_entity.id
_entity.type
_entity.pdbx_description
1 polymer ?
#
loop_
_entity_poly.entity_id
_entity_poly.type
_entity_poly.pdbx_seq_one_letter_code
_entity_poly.pdbx_strand_id
1 'polypeptide(L)' 'MPVAPAWLALDLLWSLRLSPLNPEQYRIAPLDYVLDTAAARSGLGFQPRHHDTDAMFEAYRGYAASRGD' A
#
# COMPACT_ATOMS: atom_id res chain seq x y z
N MET A 1 15.85 -8.26 -5.78
CA MET A 1 16.08 -7.82 -7.18
C MET A 1 16.71 -6.43 -7.15
N PRO A 2 17.52 -6.05 -8.15
CA PRO A 2 17.98 -4.67 -8.28
C PRO A 2 16.79 -3.74 -8.56
N VAL A 3 16.65 -2.69 -7.75
CA VAL A 3 15.48 -1.79 -7.75
C VAL A 3 15.36 -1.01 -9.07
N ALA A 4 16.47 -0.48 -9.58
CA ALA A 4 16.45 0.37 -10.77
C ALA A 4 15.99 -0.34 -12.07
N PRO A 5 16.47 -1.57 -12.39
CA PRO A 5 15.94 -2.33 -13.52
C PRO A 5 14.44 -2.65 -13.41
N ALA A 6 13.96 -2.95 -12.20
CA ALA A 6 12.55 -3.22 -11.97
C ALA A 6 11.68 -1.97 -12.18
N TRP A 7 12.13 -0.80 -11.69
CA TRP A 7 11.46 0.47 -11.94
C TRP A 7 11.42 0.83 -13.42
N LEU A 8 12.51 0.64 -14.16
CA LEU A 8 12.54 0.93 -15.59
C LEU A 8 11.56 0.04 -16.37
N ALA A 9 11.46 -1.25 -16.02
CA ALA A 9 10.47 -2.13 -16.62
C ALA A 9 9.04 -1.67 -16.31
N LEU A 10 8.77 -1.24 -15.07
CA LEU A 10 7.45 -0.76 -14.66
C LEU A 10 7.11 0.61 -15.26
N ASP A 11 8.08 1.51 -15.43
CA ASP A 11 7.92 2.78 -16.13
C ASP A 11 7.54 2.53 -17.61
N LEU A 12 8.20 1.56 -18.27
CA LEU A 12 7.85 1.17 -19.64
C LEU A 12 6.43 0.60 -19.71
N LEU A 13 6.08 -0.34 -18.83
CA LEU A 13 4.73 -0.91 -18.78
C LEU A 13 3.67 0.16 -18.47
N TRP A 14 3.97 1.11 -17.60
CA TRP A 14 3.09 2.24 -17.30
C TRP A 14 2.87 3.13 -18.53
N SER A 15 3.94 3.47 -19.26
CA SER A 15 3.83 4.28 -20.49
C SER A 15 2.97 3.63 -21.57
N LEU A 16 2.96 2.29 -21.61
CA LEU A 16 2.15 1.48 -22.52
C LEU A 16 0.73 1.19 -21.97
N ARG A 17 0.38 1.70 -20.78
CA ARG A 17 -0.87 1.41 -20.07
C ARG A 17 -1.10 -0.09 -19.81
N LEU A 18 -0.02 -0.84 -19.67
CA LEU A 18 -0.03 -2.27 -19.34
C LEU A 18 0.28 -2.53 -17.87
N SER A 19 0.79 -1.53 -17.14
CA SER A 19 1.05 -1.65 -15.70
C SER A 19 -0.26 -1.64 -14.91
N PRO A 20 -0.51 -2.63 -14.04
CA PRO A 20 -1.61 -2.58 -13.07
C PRO A 20 -1.28 -1.68 -11.87
N LEU A 21 -0.02 -1.25 -11.74
CA LEU A 21 0.48 -0.41 -10.65
C LEU A 21 0.68 1.03 -11.13
N ASN A 22 0.29 1.96 -10.26
CA ASN A 22 0.65 3.36 -10.42
C ASN A 22 2.14 3.60 -10.11
N PRO A 23 2.75 4.64 -10.71
CA PRO A 23 4.17 4.92 -10.53
C PRO A 23 4.63 5.20 -9.10
N GLU A 24 3.74 5.69 -8.25
CA GLU A 24 4.03 5.89 -6.84
C GLU A 24 4.19 4.55 -6.11
N GLN A 25 3.30 3.59 -6.35
CA GLN A 25 3.24 2.32 -5.63
C GLN A 25 4.53 1.49 -5.75
N TYR A 26 5.10 1.35 -6.95
CA TYR A 26 6.33 0.58 -7.10
C TYR A 26 7.59 1.33 -6.66
N ARG A 27 7.54 2.66 -6.58
CA ARG A 27 8.66 3.46 -6.06
C ARG A 27 8.74 3.40 -4.55
N ILE A 28 7.60 3.26 -3.88
CA ILE A 28 7.54 3.11 -2.42
C ILE A 28 7.70 1.64 -1.96
N ALA A 29 7.43 0.66 -2.83
CA ALA A 29 7.54 -0.76 -2.51
C ALA A 29 8.87 -1.23 -1.87
N PRO A 30 10.07 -0.70 -2.24
CA PRO A 30 11.32 -1.09 -1.59
C PRO A 30 11.65 -0.26 -0.35
N LEU A 31 10.80 0.69 0.05
CA LEU A 31 11.05 1.58 1.18
C LEU A 31 10.34 1.06 2.44
N ASP A 32 11.09 0.97 3.54
CA ASP A 32 10.52 0.73 4.86
C ASP A 32 10.05 2.05 5.46
N TYR A 33 8.73 2.18 5.66
CA TYR A 33 8.16 3.34 6.34
C TYR A 33 7.96 3.03 7.82
N VAL A 34 8.73 3.72 8.66
CA VAL A 34 8.55 3.67 10.12
C VAL A 34 8.04 5.02 10.58
N LEU A 35 6.87 5.02 11.21
CA LEU A 35 6.26 6.21 11.79
C LEU A 35 6.39 6.18 13.32
N ASP A 36 7.02 7.20 13.88
CA ASP A 36 6.99 7.39 15.34
C ASP A 36 5.58 7.79 15.77
N THR A 37 5.02 7.02 16.71
CA THR A 37 3.67 7.23 17.25
C THR A 37 3.69 7.74 18.69
N ALA A 38 4.86 8.08 19.25
CA ALA A 38 5.00 8.49 20.65
C ALA A 38 4.10 9.68 21.02
N ALA A 39 4.09 10.73 20.19
CA ALA A 39 3.27 11.92 20.44
C ALA A 39 1.76 11.63 20.37
N ALA A 40 1.34 10.78 19.42
CA ALA A 40 -0.07 10.38 19.30
C ALA A 40 -0.51 9.54 20.51
N ARG A 41 0.35 8.62 20.98
CA ARG A 41 0.09 7.80 22.16
C ARG A 41 -0.04 8.65 23.42
N SER A 42 0.88 9.59 23.64
CA SER A 42 0.88 10.43 24.86
C SER A 42 -0.18 11.53 24.84
N GLY A 43 -0.37 12.20 23.70
CA GLY A 43 -1.26 13.36 23.59
C GLY A 43 -2.71 13.02 23.27
N LEU A 44 -2.95 11.90 22.58
CA LEU A 44 -4.28 11.53 22.08
C LEU A 44 -4.77 10.17 22.59
N GLY A 45 -3.97 9.47 23.40
CA GLY A 45 -4.30 8.12 23.85
C GLY A 45 -4.35 7.11 22.69
N PHE A 46 -3.71 7.39 21.56
CA PHE A 46 -3.70 6.50 20.40
C PHE A 46 -3.13 5.13 20.78
N GLN A 47 -3.80 4.07 20.37
CA GLN A 47 -3.33 2.69 20.50
C GLN A 47 -3.47 1.97 19.15
N PRO A 48 -2.41 1.33 18.64
CA PRO A 48 -2.52 0.50 17.44
C PRO A 48 -3.40 -0.71 17.75
N ARG A 49 -4.46 -0.91 16.96
CA ARG A 49 -5.46 -1.99 17.16
C ARG A 49 -5.58 -2.94 15.98
N HIS A 50 -5.09 -2.53 14.82
CA HIS A 50 -5.26 -3.25 13.56
C HIS A 50 -3.92 -3.36 12.85
N HIS A 51 -3.73 -4.48 12.16
CA HIS A 51 -2.67 -4.68 11.20
C HIS A 51 -3.12 -4.24 9.81
N ASP A 52 -2.19 -3.86 8.94
CA ASP A 52 -2.50 -3.50 7.55
C ASP A 52 -3.24 -4.62 6.80
N THR A 53 -2.98 -5.88 7.17
CA THR A 53 -3.70 -7.04 6.66
C THR A 53 -5.19 -7.03 6.98
N ASP A 54 -5.57 -6.49 8.14
CA ASP A 54 -6.98 -6.41 8.55
C ASP A 54 -7.74 -5.47 7.61
N ALA A 55 -7.15 -4.32 7.30
CA ALA A 55 -7.72 -3.35 6.37
C ALA A 55 -7.87 -3.93 4.95
N MET A 56 -6.88 -4.69 4.47
CA MET A 56 -6.95 -5.37 3.18
C MET A 56 -8.11 -6.39 3.13
N PHE A 57 -8.26 -7.21 4.17
CA PHE A 57 -9.35 -8.18 4.25
C PHE A 57 -10.72 -7.51 4.33
N GLU A 58 -10.85 -6.45 5.12
CA GLU A 58 -12.10 -5.70 5.25
C GLU A 58 -12.53 -5.08 3.91
N ALA A 59 -11.60 -4.43 3.21
CA ALA A 59 -11.86 -3.86 1.89
C ALA A 59 -12.31 -4.92 0.88
N TYR A 60 -11.63 -6.07 0.85
CA TYR A 60 -11.99 -7.16 -0.07
C TYR A 60 -13.35 -7.78 0.28
N ARG A 61 -13.66 -7.98 1.56
CA ARG A 61 -14.97 -8.47 2.02
C ARG A 61 -16.08 -7.51 1.61
N GLY A 62 -15.89 -6.21 1.79
CA GLY A 62 -16.85 -5.19 1.37
C GLY A 62 -17.10 -5.23 -0.14
N TYR A 63 -16.05 -5.32 -0.94
CA TYR A 63 -16.17 -5.47 -2.38
C TYR A 63 -16.91 -6.74 -2.81
N ALA A 64 -16.55 -7.89 -2.20
CA ALA A 64 -17.19 -9.16 -2.49
C ALA A 64 -18.69 -9.14 -2.15
N ALA A 65 -19.06 -8.52 -1.04
CA ALA A 65 -20.46 -8.31 -0.67
C ALA A 65 -21.19 -7.44 -1.71
N SER A 66 -20.57 -6.36 -2.19
CA SER A 66 -21.17 -5.47 -3.21
C SER A 66 -21.23 -6.05 -4.63
N ARG A 67 -20.57 -7.19 -4.88
CA ARG A 67 -20.60 -7.88 -6.19
C ARG A 67 -21.68 -8.97 -6.28
N GLY A 68 -22.33 -9.28 -5.17
CA GLY A 68 -23.44 -10.24 -5.10
C GLY A 68 -24.83 -9.63 -5.35
N ASP A 69 -24.91 -8.30 -5.52
CA ASP A 69 -26.08 -7.52 -5.97
C ASP A 69 -25.93 -7.14 -7.45
#